data_AF-A0A5T1B7V9-F1
#
_entry.id   AF-A0A5T1B7V9-F1
#
_cell.length_a   1.000
_cell.length_b   1.000
_cell.length_c   1.000
_cell.angle_alpha   90.00
_cell.angle_beta   90.00
_cell.angle_gamma   90.00
#
_symmetry.space_group_name_H-M   'P 1'
#
loop_
_entity.id
_entity.type
_entity.pdbx_description
1 polymer ?
#
loop_
_entity_poly.entity_id
_entity_poly.type
_entity_poly.pdbx_seq_one_letter_code
_entity_poly.pdbx_strand_id
1 'polypeptide(L)'
;MKKSKSIQIIKQQGIAEFIKYKKNKIYTKYEKKFNINIFTPYLLKFCKPLKDDYKFILFSYGVSGHWAFKSFLKYCELDDFVLYQNNYSYYKEYKNFNKKNYYVEIAWYQSMQPKYKHISKILNKNKPVVILTRDPISRLKTMVNHGSYKIEELGKNELKNFYINEDIFENLDRIRYTDKNGYNANLKKPDLSSIYFIVNEELSFSYFSNINLIKNKNILYVDTKSISKDNAFATIKTLAKELNFKEPNDNDEYKFKQKFWNELYYLLPYRFIVNNDILIIVSDENKVFLDND
;
A
#
# COMPACT_ATOMS: atom_id res chain seq x y z
N MET A 1 43.55 2.70 24.06
CA MET A 1 42.53 3.63 23.50
C MET A 1 42.03 3.11 22.15
N LYS A 2 40.74 2.78 21.99
CA LYS A 2 40.17 2.42 20.67
C LYS A 2 40.25 3.65 19.75
N LYS A 3 41.06 3.57 18.68
CA LYS A 3 41.17 4.65 17.68
C LYS A 3 39.77 4.90 17.08
N SER A 4 39.37 6.17 16.99
CA SER A 4 38.09 6.56 16.38
C SER A 4 38.05 6.08 14.94
N LYS A 5 37.06 5.26 14.59
CA LYS A 5 36.82 4.74 13.23
C LYS A 5 36.77 5.86 12.17
N SER A 6 36.35 7.06 12.58
CA SER A 6 36.35 8.27 11.75
C SER A 6 37.77 8.68 11.32
N ILE A 7 38.72 8.66 12.26
CA ILE A 7 40.12 9.05 12.03
C ILE A 7 40.82 8.00 11.18
N GLN A 8 40.47 6.72 11.35
CA GLN A 8 40.98 5.64 10.51
C GLN A 8 40.55 5.79 9.06
N ILE A 9 39.27 6.10 8.81
CA ILE A 9 38.76 6.29 7.45
C ILE A 9 39.42 7.48 6.76
N ILE A 10 39.58 8.61 7.46
CA ILE A 10 40.31 9.77 6.90
C ILE A 10 41.73 9.38 6.49
N LYS A 11 42.45 8.66 7.35
CA LYS A 11 43.86 8.31 7.11
C LYS A 11 44.05 7.23 6.05
N GLN A 12 43.10 6.31 5.90
CA GLN A 12 43.24 5.14 5.01
C GLN A 12 42.51 5.30 3.68
N GLN A 13 41.42 6.06 3.65
CA GLN A 13 40.49 6.13 2.52
C GLN A 13 40.22 7.58 2.08
N GLY A 14 40.80 8.57 2.78
CA GLY A 14 40.71 9.98 2.43
C GLY A 14 39.44 10.69 2.91
N ILE A 15 39.41 12.00 2.66
CA ILE A 15 38.35 12.90 3.13
C ILE A 15 37.00 12.60 2.48
N ALA A 16 36.97 12.20 1.20
CA ALA A 16 35.73 11.88 0.49
C ALA A 16 34.97 10.72 1.16
N GLU A 17 35.65 9.61 1.47
CA GLU A 17 35.00 8.47 2.14
C GLU A 17 34.73 8.72 3.61
N PHE A 18 35.48 9.61 4.25
CA PHE A 18 35.09 10.11 5.56
C PHE A 18 33.76 10.87 5.54
N ILE A 19 33.56 11.78 4.55
CA ILE A 19 32.31 12.53 4.39
C ILE A 19 31.15 11.57 4.12
N LYS A 20 31.34 10.59 3.23
CA LYS A 20 30.33 9.55 2.93
C LYS A 20 30.01 8.70 4.16
N TYR A 21 31.01 8.28 4.92
CA TYR A 21 30.85 7.54 6.17
C TYR A 21 30.07 8.35 7.22
N LYS A 22 30.40 9.63 7.41
CA LYS A 22 29.67 10.51 8.33
C LYS A 22 28.24 10.73 7.91
N LYS A 23 28.00 10.95 6.61
CA LYS A 23 26.65 11.06 6.03
C LYS A 23 25.84 9.79 6.27
N ASN A 24 26.40 8.62 6.00
CA ASN A 24 25.75 7.32 6.25
C ASN A 24 25.50 7.08 7.75
N LYS A 25 26.44 7.48 8.62
CA LYS A 25 26.27 7.32 10.08
C LYS A 25 25.14 8.21 10.63
N ILE A 26 25.06 9.45 10.14
CA ILE A 26 23.97 10.38 10.47
C ILE A 26 22.65 9.82 9.92
N TYR A 27 22.64 9.44 8.65
CA TYR A 27 21.50 8.81 7.97
C TYR A 27 20.94 7.62 8.77
N THR A 28 21.78 6.64 9.11
CA THR A 28 21.36 5.47 9.91
C THR A 28 20.91 5.83 11.32
N LYS A 29 21.54 6.84 11.96
CA LYS A 29 21.20 7.25 13.32
C LYS A 29 19.82 7.92 13.39
N TYR A 30 19.47 8.74 12.40
CA TYR A 30 18.22 9.51 12.43
C TYR A 30 17.06 8.77 11.74
N GLU A 31 17.29 8.01 10.66
CA GLU A 31 16.23 7.18 10.06
C GLU A 31 15.78 6.08 11.01
N LYS A 32 16.70 5.34 11.66
CA LYS A 32 16.31 4.28 12.59
C LYS A 32 15.65 4.81 13.87
N LYS A 33 16.03 6.01 14.32
CA LYS A 33 15.53 6.57 15.59
C LYS A 33 14.14 7.19 15.45
N PHE A 34 13.83 7.78 14.30
CA PHE A 34 12.57 8.50 14.10
C PHE A 34 11.63 7.80 13.12
N ASN A 35 12.09 6.78 12.39
CA ASN A 35 11.35 6.17 11.28
C ASN A 35 10.93 7.21 10.21
N ILE A 36 11.63 8.35 10.15
CA ILE A 36 11.37 9.45 9.21
C ILE A 36 12.48 9.45 8.15
N ASN A 37 12.09 9.15 6.92
CA ASN A 37 12.93 9.16 5.73
C ASN A 37 13.15 10.60 5.21
N ILE A 38 13.69 11.50 6.05
CA ILE A 38 13.88 12.92 5.70
C ILE A 38 14.75 13.08 4.45
N PHE A 39 15.74 12.20 4.25
CA PHE A 39 16.72 12.29 3.17
C PHE A 39 16.38 11.51 1.91
N THR A 40 15.53 10.48 2.01
CA THR A 40 15.12 9.61 0.90
C THR A 40 14.66 10.36 -0.35
N PRO A 41 13.75 11.35 -0.26
CA PRO A 41 13.37 12.17 -1.43
C PRO A 41 14.53 12.89 -2.12
N TYR A 42 15.51 13.37 -1.35
CA TYR A 42 16.67 14.08 -1.89
C TYR A 42 17.67 13.12 -2.56
N LEU A 43 17.76 11.88 -2.06
CA LEU A 43 18.64 10.87 -2.63
C LEU A 43 18.14 10.38 -4.00
N LEU A 44 16.82 10.44 -4.26
CA LEU A 44 16.24 10.12 -5.57
C LEU A 44 16.82 10.95 -6.72
N LYS A 45 17.34 12.16 -6.45
CA LYS A 45 18.01 12.99 -7.46
C LYS A 45 19.23 12.31 -8.08
N PHE A 46 19.89 11.41 -7.34
CA PHE A 46 21.12 10.73 -7.73
C PHE A 46 20.89 9.29 -8.19
N CYS A 47 19.64 8.82 -8.12
CA CYS A 47 19.28 7.51 -8.63
C CYS A 47 19.31 7.50 -10.16
N LYS A 48 19.65 6.34 -10.73
CA LYS A 48 19.53 6.13 -12.18
C LYS A 48 18.05 5.92 -12.52
N PRO A 49 17.64 6.20 -13.77
CA PRO A 49 16.33 5.76 -14.26
C PRO A 49 16.15 4.25 -14.07
N LEU A 50 14.90 3.83 -13.84
CA LEU A 50 14.54 2.41 -13.91
C LEU A 50 14.78 1.90 -15.34
N LYS A 51 14.94 0.59 -15.49
CA LYS A 51 14.93 -0.02 -16.82
C LYS A 51 13.54 0.15 -17.43
N ASP A 52 13.51 0.13 -18.76
CA ASP A 52 12.29 0.41 -19.52
C ASP A 52 11.42 -0.83 -19.81
N ASP A 53 11.43 -1.78 -18.88
CA ASP A 53 10.84 -3.12 -18.99
C ASP A 53 9.48 -3.26 -18.29
N TYR A 54 9.03 -2.26 -17.53
CA TYR A 54 7.69 -2.23 -16.95
C TYR A 54 6.63 -1.78 -17.96
N LYS A 55 5.38 -2.24 -17.79
CA LYS A 55 4.27 -1.98 -18.72
C LYS A 55 3.72 -0.56 -18.61
N PHE A 56 3.43 -0.12 -17.38
CA PHE A 56 2.85 1.19 -17.06
C PHE A 56 3.20 1.62 -15.64
N ILE A 57 2.80 2.84 -15.28
CA ILE A 57 2.94 3.40 -13.93
C ILE A 57 1.54 3.46 -13.30
N LEU A 58 1.35 2.89 -12.12
CA LEU A 58 0.11 2.99 -11.35
C LEU A 58 0.24 4.07 -10.26
N PHE A 59 -0.68 5.02 -10.25
CA PHE A 59 -0.91 5.91 -9.12
C PHE A 59 -2.08 5.40 -8.29
N SER A 60 -1.77 4.91 -7.08
CA SER A 60 -2.76 4.42 -6.14
C SER A 60 -2.99 5.43 -5.01
N TYR A 61 -4.24 5.53 -4.56
CA TYR A 61 -4.65 6.44 -3.49
C TYR A 61 -5.42 5.65 -2.43
N GLY A 62 -5.35 6.13 -1.18
CA GLY A 62 -6.10 5.51 -0.08
C GLY A 62 -7.59 5.44 -0.43
N VAL A 63 -8.25 4.31 -0.15
CA VAL A 63 -9.69 4.08 -0.39
C VAL A 63 -10.21 4.36 -1.82
N SER A 64 -9.34 4.32 -2.84
CA SER A 64 -9.69 4.48 -4.27
C SER A 64 -9.83 3.15 -5.04
N GLY A 65 -10.12 2.05 -4.35
CA GLY A 65 -10.24 0.72 -4.98
C GLY A 65 -8.90 0.07 -5.37
N HIS A 66 -7.77 0.60 -4.90
CA HIS A 66 -6.44 0.12 -5.30
C HIS A 66 -6.19 -1.34 -4.95
N TRP A 67 -6.67 -1.85 -3.81
CA TRP A 67 -6.53 -3.27 -3.48
C TRP A 67 -7.20 -4.19 -4.52
N ALA A 68 -8.46 -3.92 -4.86
CA ALA A 68 -9.18 -4.71 -5.86
C ALA A 68 -8.50 -4.65 -7.23
N PHE A 69 -8.11 -3.44 -7.66
CA PHE A 69 -7.42 -3.25 -8.93
C PHE A 69 -6.10 -4.04 -9.00
N LYS A 70 -5.28 -3.99 -7.94
CA LYS A 70 -4.03 -4.77 -7.87
C LYS A 70 -4.29 -6.27 -7.91
N SER A 71 -5.30 -6.77 -7.22
CA SER A 71 -5.70 -8.18 -7.28
C SER A 71 -6.09 -8.61 -8.68
N PHE A 72 -6.87 -7.78 -9.39
CA PHE A 72 -7.24 -8.03 -10.78
C PHE A 72 -6.04 -8.09 -11.73
N LEU A 73 -5.08 -7.17 -11.57
CA LEU A 73 -3.83 -7.21 -12.33
C LEU A 73 -3.02 -8.48 -12.03
N LYS A 74 -3.03 -8.94 -10.78
CA LYS A 74 -2.37 -10.19 -10.39
C LYS A 74 -3.01 -11.41 -11.04
N TYR A 75 -4.34 -11.46 -11.18
CA TYR A 75 -5.03 -12.51 -11.95
C TYR A 75 -4.63 -12.52 -13.43
N CYS A 76 -4.17 -11.38 -13.95
CA CYS A 76 -3.60 -11.22 -15.28
C CYS A 76 -2.07 -11.44 -15.31
N GLU A 77 -1.50 -12.14 -14.33
CA GLU A 77 -0.07 -12.49 -14.25
C GLU A 77 0.87 -11.27 -14.29
N LEU A 78 0.40 -10.14 -13.76
CA LEU A 78 1.18 -8.91 -13.68
C LEU A 78 1.68 -8.72 -12.25
N ASP A 79 3.00 -8.79 -12.06
CA ASP A 79 3.65 -8.46 -10.80
C ASP A 79 3.67 -6.93 -10.58
N ASP A 80 3.81 -6.48 -9.34
CA ASP A 80 3.97 -5.07 -9.01
C ASP A 80 5.33 -4.77 -8.38
N PHE A 81 5.86 -3.59 -8.69
CA PHE A 81 6.98 -3.02 -7.95
C PHE A 81 6.57 -1.67 -7.38
N VAL A 82 6.35 -1.61 -6.06
CA VAL A 82 6.10 -0.35 -5.35
C VAL A 82 7.39 0.44 -5.30
N LEU A 83 7.58 1.41 -6.19
CA LEU A 83 8.75 2.29 -6.14
C LEU A 83 8.67 3.23 -4.93
N TYR A 84 7.45 3.64 -4.59
CA TYR A 84 7.22 4.72 -3.68
C TYR A 84 5.90 4.57 -2.92
N GLN A 85 5.92 4.77 -1.61
CA GLN A 85 4.72 4.77 -0.78
C GLN A 85 4.83 5.80 0.34
N ASN A 86 3.87 6.73 0.40
CA ASN A 86 3.75 7.81 1.40
C ASN A 86 4.99 8.70 1.50
N ASN A 87 6.03 8.26 2.22
CA ASN A 87 7.32 8.93 2.46
C ASN A 87 8.55 8.02 2.25
N TYR A 88 8.33 6.79 1.77
CA TYR A 88 9.37 5.78 1.59
C TYR A 88 9.55 5.46 0.12
N SER A 89 10.81 5.37 -0.31
CA SER A 89 11.16 4.88 -1.65
C SER A 89 11.84 3.52 -1.52
N TYR A 90 11.36 2.56 -2.29
CA TYR A 90 11.93 1.22 -2.41
C TYR A 90 12.90 1.10 -3.60
N TYR A 91 13.45 2.21 -4.10
CA TYR A 91 14.40 2.19 -5.20
C TYR A 91 15.61 1.25 -4.98
N LYS A 92 16.04 1.01 -3.73
CA LYS A 92 17.19 0.12 -3.46
C LYS A 92 16.84 -1.34 -3.74
N GLU A 93 15.60 -1.71 -3.46
CA GLU A 93 15.00 -3.02 -3.62
C GLU A 93 14.83 -3.36 -5.11
N TYR A 94 14.66 -2.34 -5.97
CA TYR A 94 14.62 -2.51 -7.42
C TYR A 94 15.83 -3.26 -7.98
N LYS A 95 17.01 -3.11 -7.37
CA LYS A 95 18.23 -3.79 -7.82
C LYS A 95 18.13 -5.31 -7.83
N ASN A 96 17.30 -5.86 -6.94
CA ASN A 96 17.08 -7.29 -6.79
C ASN A 96 15.74 -7.74 -7.41
N PHE A 97 14.98 -6.81 -7.99
CA PHE A 97 13.71 -7.10 -8.62
C PHE A 97 13.94 -7.74 -9.99
N ASN A 98 13.45 -8.96 -10.19
CA ASN A 98 13.76 -9.80 -11.36
C ASN A 98 12.51 -10.29 -12.11
N LYS A 99 11.36 -9.66 -11.90
CA LYS A 99 10.11 -10.02 -12.59
C LYS A 99 10.11 -9.47 -14.01
N LYS A 100 9.55 -10.24 -14.96
CA LYS A 100 9.53 -9.91 -16.39
C LYS A 100 8.25 -9.21 -16.84
N ASN A 101 7.13 -9.43 -16.17
CA ASN A 101 5.84 -8.85 -16.52
C ASN A 101 5.32 -8.07 -15.31
N TYR A 102 5.58 -6.76 -15.28
CA TYR A 102 5.25 -5.96 -14.11
C TYR A 102 4.92 -4.50 -14.44
N TYR A 103 4.30 -3.83 -13.48
CA TYR A 103 4.10 -2.38 -13.49
C TYR A 103 4.78 -1.73 -12.27
N VAL A 104 5.02 -0.43 -12.35
CA VAL A 104 5.59 0.34 -11.24
C VAL A 104 4.48 1.08 -10.52
N GLU A 105 4.39 0.93 -9.20
CA GLU A 105 3.42 1.66 -8.37
C GLU A 105 4.05 2.85 -7.65
N ILE A 106 3.29 3.94 -7.60
CA ILE A 106 3.50 5.10 -6.75
C ILE A 106 2.25 5.27 -5.88
N ALA A 107 2.37 4.91 -4.61
CA ALA A 107 1.29 4.94 -3.64
C ALA A 107 1.23 6.28 -2.88
N TRP A 108 0.19 7.04 -3.17
CA TRP A 108 -0.13 8.36 -2.60
C TRP A 108 -1.24 8.23 -1.54
N TYR A 109 -1.03 7.42 -0.50
CA TYR A 109 -2.10 7.20 0.47
C TYR A 109 -2.35 8.42 1.35
N GLN A 110 -1.29 9.04 1.89
CA GLN A 110 -1.39 10.15 2.85
C GLN A 110 -1.23 11.54 2.21
N SER A 111 -1.82 12.56 2.86
CA SER A 111 -1.81 13.97 2.42
C SER A 111 -0.41 14.61 2.43
N MET A 112 0.58 13.97 3.05
CA MET A 112 1.90 14.53 3.26
C MET A 112 2.56 14.97 1.94
N GLN A 113 2.92 16.26 1.93
CA GLN A 113 3.51 16.98 0.81
C GLN A 113 4.63 16.18 0.14
N PRO A 114 4.56 15.96 -1.19
CA PRO A 114 5.58 15.19 -1.85
C PRO A 114 6.91 15.97 -1.89
N LYS A 115 7.88 15.58 -1.06
CA LYS A 115 9.30 15.98 -1.23
C LYS A 115 9.93 15.36 -2.50
N TYR A 116 9.12 14.89 -3.46
CA TYR A 116 9.46 13.89 -4.47
C TYR A 116 9.57 14.46 -5.90
N LYS A 117 10.00 15.71 -6.05
CA LYS A 117 10.30 16.35 -7.36
C LYS A 117 11.26 15.55 -8.25
N HIS A 118 11.90 14.52 -7.71
CA HIS A 118 12.89 13.69 -8.40
C HIS A 118 12.36 12.32 -8.85
N ILE A 119 11.15 11.89 -8.45
CA ILE A 119 10.56 10.63 -8.94
C ILE A 119 10.46 10.63 -10.47
N SER A 120 10.12 11.77 -11.08
CA SER A 120 10.03 11.89 -12.53
C SER A 120 11.36 11.80 -13.29
N LYS A 121 12.50 11.79 -12.58
CA LYS A 121 13.81 11.48 -13.16
C LYS A 121 14.09 9.98 -13.21
N ILE A 122 13.41 9.23 -12.34
CA ILE A 122 13.59 7.79 -12.19
C ILE A 122 12.65 7.03 -13.13
N LEU A 123 11.46 7.57 -13.38
CA LEU A 123 10.44 6.99 -14.25
C LEU A 123 10.65 7.39 -15.73
N ASN A 124 10.37 6.47 -16.65
CA ASN A 124 10.17 6.78 -18.07
C ASN A 124 8.84 7.52 -18.26
N LYS A 125 8.91 8.73 -18.83
CA LYS A 125 7.77 9.63 -19.07
C LYS A 125 6.90 9.25 -20.27
N ASN A 126 7.34 8.28 -21.07
CA ASN A 126 6.59 7.78 -22.23
C ASN A 126 5.70 6.59 -21.88
N LYS A 127 5.89 5.96 -20.71
CA LYS A 127 5.05 4.86 -20.26
C LYS A 127 3.67 5.38 -19.85
N PRO A 128 2.56 4.67 -20.16
CA PRO A 128 1.24 5.07 -19.70
C PRO A 128 1.19 5.23 -18.18
N VAL A 129 0.42 6.20 -17.70
CA VAL A 129 0.12 6.37 -16.27
C VAL A 129 -1.34 6.04 -16.04
N VAL A 130 -1.60 5.04 -15.21
CA VAL A 130 -2.94 4.67 -14.75
C VAL A 130 -3.19 5.32 -13.41
N ILE A 131 -4.33 5.98 -13.26
CA ILE A 131 -4.71 6.71 -12.05
C ILE A 131 -6.05 6.20 -11.57
N LEU A 132 -6.06 5.66 -10.35
CA LEU A 132 -7.30 5.22 -9.72
C LEU A 132 -8.03 6.41 -9.10
N THR A 133 -9.20 6.72 -9.64
CA THR A 133 -10.05 7.81 -9.17
C THR A 133 -11.27 7.28 -8.44
N ARG A 134 -11.78 8.12 -7.54
CA ARG A 134 -13.04 7.90 -6.84
C ARG A 134 -13.57 9.23 -6.39
N ASP A 135 -14.89 9.38 -6.44
CA ASP A 135 -15.60 10.52 -5.84
C ASP A 135 -15.06 10.82 -4.42
N PRO A 136 -14.63 12.07 -4.12
CA PRO A 136 -14.02 12.41 -2.84
C PRO A 136 -14.93 12.13 -1.63
N ILE A 137 -16.24 12.39 -1.74
CA ILE A 137 -17.20 12.14 -0.67
C ILE A 137 -17.29 10.64 -0.38
N SER A 138 -17.31 9.81 -1.42
CA SER A 138 -17.32 8.36 -1.32
C SER A 138 -16.03 7.83 -0.70
N ARG A 139 -14.86 8.45 -1.01
CA ARG A 139 -13.60 8.13 -0.32
C ARG A 139 -13.70 8.45 1.18
N LEU A 140 -14.16 9.64 1.55
CA LEU A 140 -14.35 10.03 2.94
C LEU A 140 -15.32 9.09 3.67
N LYS A 141 -16.49 8.80 3.08
CA LYS A 141 -17.46 7.86 3.63
C LYS A 141 -16.84 6.49 3.87
N THR A 142 -16.10 5.95 2.90
CA THR A 142 -15.40 4.67 3.09
C THR A 142 -14.37 4.77 4.21
N MET A 143 -13.60 5.86 4.29
CA MET A 143 -12.54 5.99 5.30
C MET A 143 -13.08 6.12 6.72
N VAL A 144 -14.13 6.93 6.93
CA VAL A 144 -14.82 7.06 8.22
C VAL A 144 -15.33 5.69 8.71
N ASN A 145 -15.82 4.85 7.79
CA ASN A 145 -16.30 3.50 8.10
C ASN A 145 -15.21 2.42 8.03
N HIS A 146 -13.97 2.76 7.67
CA HIS A 146 -12.94 1.76 7.39
C HIS A 146 -12.57 1.01 8.67
N GLY A 147 -12.44 1.73 9.78
CA GLY A 147 -11.93 1.17 11.02
C GLY A 147 -10.51 0.62 10.86
N SER A 148 -9.99 0.07 11.95
CA SER A 148 -8.72 -0.62 12.03
C SER A 148 -8.80 -1.68 13.12
N TYR A 149 -7.90 -2.65 13.07
CA TYR A 149 -7.75 -3.57 14.19
C TYR A 149 -7.46 -2.78 15.48
N LYS A 150 -8.03 -3.25 16.60
CA LYS A 150 -7.60 -2.87 17.95
C LYS A 150 -6.08 -3.07 18.04
N ILE A 151 -5.34 -2.13 18.62
CA ILE A 151 -3.86 -2.17 18.66
C ILE A 151 -3.31 -3.50 19.19
N GLU A 152 -3.96 -4.08 20.20
CA GLU A 152 -3.61 -5.38 20.79
C GLU A 152 -3.73 -6.57 19.81
N GLU A 153 -4.41 -6.36 18.69
CA GLU A 153 -4.62 -7.30 17.60
C GLU A 153 -3.76 -6.94 16.36
N LEU A 154 -3.02 -5.82 16.38
CA LEU A 154 -2.11 -5.44 15.28
C LEU A 154 -0.91 -6.38 15.21
N GLY A 155 -0.66 -6.93 14.03
CA GLY A 155 0.45 -7.86 13.78
C GLY A 155 0.11 -9.32 14.09
N LYS A 156 -1.02 -9.59 14.76
CA LYS A 156 -1.63 -10.93 14.84
C LYS A 156 -2.45 -11.17 13.57
N ASN A 157 -1.76 -11.31 12.43
CA ASN A 157 -2.36 -11.72 11.14
C ASN A 157 -2.99 -13.13 11.19
N GLU A 158 -3.32 -13.62 12.36
CA GLU A 158 -3.45 -15.00 12.72
C GLU A 158 -4.84 -15.14 13.32
N LEU A 159 -5.73 -15.69 12.50
CA LEU A 159 -6.81 -16.55 12.94
C LEU A 159 -6.99 -16.64 14.47
N LYS A 160 -8.01 -15.97 15.00
CA LYS A 160 -8.27 -15.98 16.44
C LYS A 160 -9.07 -17.24 16.80
N ASN A 161 -8.58 -17.99 17.78
CA ASN A 161 -9.33 -19.07 18.42
C ASN A 161 -10.25 -18.47 19.47
N PHE A 162 -11.50 -18.92 19.47
CA PHE A 162 -12.52 -18.60 20.44
C PHE A 162 -13.03 -19.90 21.03
N TYR A 163 -13.10 -19.99 22.35
CA TYR A 163 -13.64 -21.16 23.02
C TYR A 163 -15.09 -20.90 23.44
N ILE A 164 -15.94 -21.94 23.41
CA ILE A 164 -17.37 -21.82 23.76
C ILE A 164 -17.62 -21.20 25.16
N ASN A 165 -16.66 -21.32 26.07
CA ASN A 165 -16.76 -20.81 27.44
C ASN A 165 -16.28 -19.36 27.61
N GLU A 166 -15.86 -18.70 26.53
CA GLU A 166 -15.40 -17.31 26.56
C GLU A 166 -16.52 -16.33 26.17
N ASP A 167 -16.43 -15.08 26.61
CA ASP A 167 -17.36 -14.04 26.17
C ASP A 167 -17.13 -13.71 24.69
N ILE A 168 -18.13 -14.03 23.86
CA ILE A 168 -18.10 -13.79 22.42
C ILE A 168 -18.04 -12.29 22.08
N PHE A 169 -18.65 -11.42 22.90
CA PHE A 169 -18.68 -9.99 22.62
C PHE A 169 -17.32 -9.34 22.86
N GLU A 170 -16.59 -9.75 23.90
CA GLU A 170 -15.21 -9.30 24.12
C GLU A 170 -14.28 -9.79 23.01
N ASN A 171 -14.52 -11.02 22.55
CA ASN A 171 -13.69 -11.68 21.56
C ASN A 171 -13.86 -11.14 20.13
N LEU A 172 -15.09 -10.77 19.76
CA LEU A 172 -15.42 -10.14 18.48
C LEU A 172 -15.19 -8.61 18.48
N ASP A 173 -14.84 -8.00 19.62
CA ASP A 173 -14.53 -6.57 19.75
C ASP A 173 -13.14 -6.22 19.17
N ARG A 174 -13.02 -6.32 17.85
CA ARG A 174 -11.73 -6.24 17.12
C ARG A 174 -11.50 -4.91 16.41
N ILE A 175 -12.52 -4.07 16.27
CA ILE A 175 -12.48 -2.89 15.40
C ILE A 175 -12.45 -1.62 16.25
N ARG A 176 -11.54 -0.71 15.90
CA ARG A 176 -11.46 0.64 16.45
C ARG A 176 -11.46 1.66 15.33
N TYR A 177 -11.96 2.84 15.63
CA TYR A 177 -12.16 3.90 14.64
C TYR A 177 -11.28 5.12 14.94
N THR A 178 -11.16 5.96 13.92
CA THR A 178 -10.45 7.24 13.96
C THR A 178 -11.40 8.32 14.46
N ASP A 179 -10.88 9.29 15.22
CA ASP A 179 -11.54 10.56 15.56
C ASP A 179 -10.70 11.75 15.02
N LYS A 180 -11.05 12.99 15.38
CA LYS A 180 -10.32 14.19 14.94
C LYS A 180 -8.81 14.20 15.23
N ASN A 181 -8.32 13.38 16.15
CA ASN A 181 -6.92 13.27 16.55
C ASN A 181 -6.22 12.04 15.95
N GLY A 182 -6.92 11.23 15.16
CA GLY A 182 -6.39 10.00 14.58
C GLY A 182 -7.02 8.74 15.19
N TYR A 183 -6.33 7.61 15.08
CA TYR A 183 -6.79 6.33 15.61
C TYR A 183 -7.11 6.43 17.12
N ASN A 184 -8.29 5.96 17.52
CA ASN A 184 -8.74 5.97 18.92
C ASN A 184 -9.04 4.55 19.42
N ALA A 185 -8.22 4.07 20.36
CA ALA A 185 -8.32 2.72 20.92
C ALA A 185 -9.60 2.43 21.71
N ASN A 186 -10.37 3.46 22.09
CA ASN A 186 -11.62 3.32 22.84
C ASN A 186 -12.86 3.51 21.95
N LEU A 187 -12.69 4.01 20.73
CA LEU A 187 -13.78 4.34 19.84
C LEU A 187 -14.26 3.09 19.07
N LYS A 188 -15.41 2.55 19.47
CA LYS A 188 -16.01 1.32 18.91
C LYS A 188 -16.96 1.55 17.73
N LYS A 189 -17.21 2.81 17.36
CA LYS A 189 -18.12 3.19 16.27
C LYS A 189 -17.51 4.32 15.43
N PRO A 190 -17.84 4.45 14.14
CA PRO A 190 -17.39 5.58 13.33
C PRO A 190 -17.73 6.93 13.97
N ASP A 191 -16.82 7.90 13.85
CA ASP A 191 -17.03 9.28 14.30
C ASP A 191 -16.82 10.24 13.12
N LEU A 192 -17.78 11.15 12.88
CA LEU A 192 -17.67 12.17 11.84
C LEU A 192 -16.57 13.20 12.12
N SER A 193 -16.17 13.39 13.38
CA SER A 193 -15.06 14.28 13.74
C SER A 193 -13.74 13.86 13.07
N SER A 194 -13.60 12.56 12.74
CA SER A 194 -12.46 12.00 11.99
C SER A 194 -12.23 12.61 10.63
N ILE A 195 -13.24 13.21 9.99
CA ILE A 195 -13.08 13.84 8.67
C ILE A 195 -11.95 14.86 8.69
N TYR A 196 -11.80 15.60 9.80
CA TYR A 196 -10.69 16.55 9.98
C TYR A 196 -9.33 15.85 9.88
N PHE A 197 -9.12 14.77 10.61
CA PHE A 197 -7.87 13.99 10.55
C PHE A 197 -7.67 13.36 9.16
N ILE A 198 -8.73 12.76 8.61
CA ILE A 198 -8.69 12.05 7.33
C ILE A 198 -8.24 12.98 6.19
N VAL A 199 -8.82 14.18 6.10
CA VAL A 199 -8.50 15.15 5.04
C VAL A 199 -7.10 15.73 5.22
N ASN A 200 -6.69 16.01 6.46
CA ASN A 200 -5.45 16.72 6.74
C ASN A 200 -4.23 15.80 6.82
N GLU A 201 -4.37 14.56 7.26
CA GLU A 201 -3.25 13.67 7.58
C GLU A 201 -3.32 12.31 6.85
N GLU A 202 -4.51 11.74 6.70
CA GLU A 202 -4.65 10.32 6.35
C GLU A 202 -4.81 10.05 4.85
N LEU A 203 -5.52 10.91 4.13
CA LEU A 203 -5.83 10.73 2.70
C LEU A 203 -5.23 11.84 1.83
N SER A 204 -4.56 11.42 0.75
CA SER A 204 -4.19 12.33 -0.33
C SER A 204 -5.35 12.53 -1.31
N PHE A 205 -5.68 13.80 -1.56
CA PHE A 205 -6.58 14.23 -2.65
C PHE A 205 -5.83 14.98 -3.77
N SER A 206 -4.50 15.00 -3.73
CA SER A 206 -3.62 15.80 -4.59
C SER A 206 -3.39 15.21 -5.99
N TYR A 207 -4.44 14.71 -6.65
CA TYR A 207 -4.36 14.06 -7.97
C TYR A 207 -3.60 14.91 -9.01
N PHE A 208 -4.05 16.16 -9.22
CA PHE A 208 -3.47 17.07 -10.21
C PHE A 208 -2.00 17.38 -9.94
N SER A 209 -1.67 17.73 -8.68
CA SER A 209 -0.29 18.01 -8.28
C SER A 209 0.62 16.81 -8.48
N ASN A 210 0.16 15.60 -8.16
CA ASN A 210 0.93 14.37 -8.32
C ASN A 210 1.18 14.04 -9.80
N ILE A 211 0.19 14.23 -10.67
CA ILE A 211 0.32 14.04 -12.12
C ILE A 211 1.34 15.01 -12.72
N ASN A 212 1.26 16.28 -12.34
CA ASN A 212 2.15 17.33 -12.84
C ASN A 212 3.63 17.08 -12.52
N LEU A 213 3.93 16.24 -11.51
CA LEU A 213 5.31 15.86 -11.21
C LEU A 213 5.96 15.05 -12.33
N ILE A 214 5.21 14.15 -12.99
CA ILE A 214 5.75 13.26 -14.04
C ILE A 214 5.75 13.96 -15.41
N LYS A 215 4.84 14.91 -15.63
CA LYS A 215 4.63 15.57 -16.93
C LYS A 215 4.40 14.56 -18.06
N ASN A 216 3.63 13.52 -17.77
CA ASN A 216 3.25 12.49 -18.73
C ASN A 216 2.08 12.98 -19.59
N LYS A 217 2.05 12.59 -20.87
CA LYS A 217 0.95 12.93 -21.79
C LYS A 217 -0.07 11.80 -21.95
N ASN A 218 0.29 10.57 -21.62
CA ASN A 218 -0.58 9.39 -21.71
C ASN A 218 -1.06 9.00 -20.31
N ILE A 219 -2.24 9.49 -19.94
CA ILE A 219 -2.84 9.29 -18.62
C ILE A 219 -4.20 8.63 -18.79
N LEU A 220 -4.39 7.48 -18.16
CA LEU A 220 -5.64 6.73 -18.12
C LEU A 220 -6.24 6.88 -16.72
N TYR A 221 -7.46 7.41 -16.66
CA TYR A 221 -8.22 7.50 -15.42
C TYR A 221 -9.16 6.30 -15.30
N VAL A 222 -9.05 5.56 -14.19
CA VAL A 222 -9.88 4.40 -13.90
C VAL A 222 -10.70 4.72 -12.66
N ASP A 223 -11.98 5.03 -12.87
CA ASP A 223 -12.90 5.29 -11.76
C ASP A 223 -13.21 3.98 -11.03
N THR A 224 -13.30 4.04 -9.70
CA THR A 224 -13.62 2.86 -8.87
C THR A 224 -14.92 2.17 -9.29
N LYS A 225 -15.90 2.89 -9.86
CA LYS A 225 -17.13 2.32 -10.42
C LYS A 225 -16.90 1.44 -11.65
N SER A 226 -15.85 1.69 -12.43
CA SER A 226 -15.48 0.85 -13.58
C SER A 226 -14.89 -0.50 -13.14
N ILE A 227 -14.36 -0.58 -11.93
CA ILE A 227 -13.82 -1.81 -11.34
C ILE A 227 -14.76 -2.39 -10.27
N SER A 228 -16.04 -2.04 -10.33
CA SER A 228 -17.08 -2.68 -9.52
C SER A 228 -17.34 -4.10 -10.01
N LYS A 229 -18.05 -4.89 -9.19
CA LYS A 229 -18.41 -6.28 -9.48
C LYS A 229 -18.91 -6.49 -10.92
N ASP A 230 -19.79 -5.62 -11.41
CA ASP A 230 -20.45 -5.84 -12.70
C ASP A 230 -19.62 -5.35 -13.90
N ASN A 231 -18.59 -4.52 -13.66
CA ASN A 231 -17.83 -3.85 -14.72
C ASN A 231 -16.36 -4.29 -14.78
N ALA A 232 -15.80 -4.80 -13.68
CA ALA A 232 -14.37 -5.04 -13.52
C ALA A 232 -13.77 -5.92 -14.60
N PHE A 233 -14.43 -7.03 -14.95
CA PHE A 233 -13.93 -7.96 -15.96
C PHE A 233 -13.74 -7.28 -17.32
N ALA A 234 -14.79 -6.60 -17.80
CA ALA A 234 -14.75 -5.88 -19.07
C ALA A 234 -13.74 -4.73 -19.04
N THR A 235 -13.68 -3.97 -17.95
CA THR A 235 -12.70 -2.88 -17.79
C THR A 235 -11.26 -3.40 -17.83
N ILE A 236 -10.96 -4.50 -17.14
CA ILE A 236 -9.62 -5.09 -17.14
C ILE A 236 -9.27 -5.68 -18.51
N LYS A 237 -10.21 -6.28 -19.25
CA LYS A 237 -10.01 -6.70 -20.65
C LYS A 237 -9.59 -5.54 -21.55
N THR A 238 -10.28 -4.40 -21.44
CA THR A 238 -9.93 -3.18 -22.21
C THR A 238 -8.54 -2.70 -21.84
N LEU A 239 -8.24 -2.58 -20.54
CA LEU A 239 -6.93 -2.14 -20.07
C LEU A 239 -5.79 -3.09 -20.48
N ALA A 240 -6.04 -4.40 -20.53
CA ALA A 240 -5.05 -5.39 -20.98
C ALA A 240 -4.55 -5.10 -22.40
N LYS A 241 -5.47 -4.72 -23.29
CA LYS A 241 -5.17 -4.37 -24.68
C LYS A 241 -4.43 -3.02 -24.76
N GLU A 242 -4.92 -2.01 -24.06
CA GLU A 242 -4.31 -0.67 -24.07
C GLU A 242 -2.90 -0.63 -23.45
N LEU A 243 -2.68 -1.42 -22.39
CA LEU A 243 -1.45 -1.44 -21.61
C LEU A 243 -0.55 -2.63 -21.93
N ASN A 244 -0.96 -3.47 -22.89
CA ASN A 244 -0.22 -4.62 -23.40
C ASN A 244 0.22 -5.61 -22.30
N PHE A 245 -0.73 -6.03 -21.46
CA PHE A 245 -0.58 -7.15 -20.52
C PHE A 245 -1.58 -8.27 -20.86
N LYS A 246 -1.44 -9.43 -20.19
CA LYS A 246 -2.28 -10.59 -20.46
C LYS A 246 -3.75 -10.29 -20.19
N GLU A 247 -4.61 -10.55 -21.17
CA GLU A 247 -6.06 -10.41 -21.00
C GLU A 247 -6.59 -11.44 -19.98
N PRO A 248 -7.55 -11.09 -19.11
CA PRO A 248 -8.14 -12.07 -18.20
C PRO A 248 -8.90 -13.15 -18.99
N ASN A 249 -8.83 -14.39 -18.50
CA ASN A 249 -9.51 -15.53 -19.09
C ASN A 249 -11.03 -15.43 -18.84
N ASP A 250 -11.86 -15.74 -19.84
CA ASP A 250 -13.32 -15.78 -19.71
C ASP A 250 -13.79 -16.76 -18.62
N ASN A 251 -13.09 -17.87 -18.44
CA ASN A 251 -13.38 -18.83 -17.36
C ASN A 251 -13.12 -18.25 -15.96
N ASP A 252 -12.37 -17.15 -15.86
CA ASP A 252 -11.98 -16.51 -14.61
C ASP A 252 -12.82 -15.28 -14.27
N GLU A 253 -13.89 -14.97 -15.03
CA GLU A 253 -14.72 -13.78 -14.81
C GLU A 253 -15.20 -13.65 -13.36
N TYR A 254 -15.52 -14.77 -12.71
CA TYR A 254 -15.96 -14.81 -11.31
C TYR A 254 -14.94 -14.18 -10.34
N LYS A 255 -13.63 -14.25 -10.63
CA LYS A 255 -12.55 -13.64 -9.81
C LYS A 255 -12.64 -12.12 -9.83
N PHE A 256 -13.16 -11.54 -10.90
CA PHE A 256 -13.32 -10.09 -11.07
C PHE A 256 -14.61 -9.56 -10.44
N LYS A 257 -15.55 -10.45 -10.10
CA LYS A 257 -16.83 -10.12 -9.45
C LYS A 257 -16.75 -10.09 -7.92
N GLN A 258 -15.57 -10.32 -7.35
CA GLN A 258 -15.37 -10.43 -5.91
C GLN A 258 -15.33 -9.08 -5.19
N LYS A 259 -15.72 -9.08 -3.91
CA LYS A 259 -15.64 -7.91 -3.01
C LYS A 259 -14.47 -8.09 -2.04
N PHE A 260 -13.33 -7.46 -2.32
CA PHE A 260 -12.09 -7.59 -1.52
C PHE A 260 -12.14 -6.95 -0.14
N TRP A 261 -12.98 -5.93 0.05
CA TRP A 261 -13.14 -5.26 1.34
C TRP A 261 -14.62 -5.18 1.67
N ASN A 262 -15.00 -5.74 2.81
CA ASN A 262 -16.36 -5.79 3.32
C ASN A 262 -16.34 -5.58 4.85
N GLU A 263 -17.53 -5.47 5.43
CA GLU A 263 -17.75 -5.16 6.85
C GLU A 263 -17.19 -6.26 7.78
N LEU A 264 -16.98 -7.45 7.25
CA LEU A 264 -16.44 -8.61 7.95
C LEU A 264 -14.92 -8.71 7.82
N TYR A 265 -14.26 -7.80 7.09
CA TYR A 265 -12.81 -7.89 6.80
C TYR A 265 -11.95 -8.01 8.06
N TYR A 266 -12.32 -7.25 9.11
CA TYR A 266 -11.64 -7.26 10.41
C TYR A 266 -12.20 -8.31 11.38
N LEU A 267 -13.34 -8.91 11.05
CA LEU A 267 -13.98 -9.95 11.85
C LEU A 267 -13.46 -11.34 11.48
N LEU A 268 -13.23 -11.58 10.18
CA LEU A 268 -12.86 -12.88 9.61
C LEU A 268 -11.37 -12.92 9.18
N PRO A 269 -10.73 -14.11 9.22
CA PRO A 269 -11.28 -15.39 9.69
C PRO A 269 -11.21 -15.55 11.23
N TYR A 270 -11.98 -16.51 11.75
CA TYR A 270 -11.85 -16.99 13.13
C TYR A 270 -12.15 -18.49 13.26
N ARG A 271 -11.65 -19.09 14.35
CA ARG A 271 -11.91 -20.46 14.77
C ARG A 271 -12.75 -20.45 16.04
N PHE A 272 -13.83 -21.20 16.03
CA PHE A 272 -14.66 -21.42 17.21
C PHE A 272 -14.51 -22.88 17.64
N ILE A 273 -14.04 -23.07 18.88
CA ILE A 273 -13.67 -24.35 19.46
C ILE A 273 -14.70 -24.70 20.53
N VAL A 274 -15.42 -25.80 20.33
CA VAL A 274 -16.40 -26.32 21.29
C VAL A 274 -15.79 -27.53 22.00
N ASN A 275 -15.64 -27.42 23.32
CA ASN A 275 -15.14 -28.48 24.20
C ASN A 275 -13.79 -29.09 23.78
N ASN A 276 -12.97 -28.38 23.01
CA ASN A 276 -11.75 -28.88 22.36
C ASN A 276 -11.95 -30.04 21.36
N ASP A 277 -13.20 -30.41 21.07
CA ASP A 277 -13.55 -31.56 20.23
C ASP A 277 -14.07 -31.13 18.85
N ILE A 278 -14.66 -29.94 18.75
CA ILE A 278 -15.26 -29.43 17.51
C ILE A 278 -14.59 -28.11 17.14
N LEU A 279 -14.06 -28.05 15.92
CA LEU A 279 -13.50 -26.84 15.31
C LEU A 279 -14.44 -26.33 14.21
N ILE A 280 -14.99 -25.13 14.41
CA ILE A 280 -15.75 -24.41 13.40
C ILE A 280 -14.87 -23.28 12.86
N ILE A 281 -14.54 -23.32 11.57
CA ILE A 281 -13.78 -22.27 10.90
C ILE A 281 -14.78 -21.39 10.14
N VAL A 282 -14.79 -20.10 10.48
CA VAL A 282 -15.56 -19.10 9.73
C VAL A 282 -14.58 -18.20 9.00
N SER A 283 -14.66 -18.19 7.68
CA SER A 283 -13.76 -17.44 6.82
C SER A 283 -14.51 -16.85 5.63
N ASP A 284 -13.95 -15.77 5.08
CA ASP A 284 -14.31 -15.33 3.73
C ASP A 284 -13.78 -16.39 2.75
N GLU A 285 -14.50 -16.72 1.68
CA GLU A 285 -14.09 -17.68 0.64
C GLU A 285 -12.68 -17.37 0.10
N ASN A 286 -12.25 -16.10 0.19
CA ASN A 286 -10.93 -15.63 -0.25
C ASN A 286 -9.84 -15.70 0.84
N LYS A 287 -10.16 -16.15 2.06
CA LYS A 287 -9.30 -16.22 3.24
C LYS A 287 -9.46 -17.55 4.01
N VAL A 288 -9.58 -18.66 3.31
CA VAL A 288 -9.63 -19.98 3.94
C VAL A 288 -8.21 -20.39 4.36
N PHE A 289 -7.97 -20.50 5.66
CA PHE A 289 -6.72 -21.06 6.21
C PHE A 289 -7.06 -22.41 6.86
N LEU A 290 -6.80 -23.49 6.13
CA LEU A 290 -6.79 -24.84 6.70
C LEU A 290 -5.40 -25.05 7.34
N ASP A 291 -5.33 -25.77 8.46
CA ASP A 291 -4.09 -26.05 9.23
C ASP A 291 -3.04 -26.91 8.49
N ASN A 292 -3.01 -26.89 7.16
CA ASN A 292 -2.07 -27.67 6.34
C ASN A 292 -1.23 -26.75 5.42
N ASP A 293 -0.56 -25.76 6.00
CA ASP A 293 0.68 -25.15 5.47
C ASP A 293 1.78 -25.19 6.54
#